data_AF-A0AA42EBB3-F1
#
_entry.id   AF-A0AA42EBB3-F1
#
_cell.length_a   1.000
_cell.length_b   1.000
_cell.length_c   1.000
_cell.angle_alpha   90.00
_cell.angle_beta   90.00
_cell.angle_gamma   90.00
#
_symmetry.space_group_name_H-M   'P 1'
#
loop_
_entity.id
_entity.type
_entity.pdbx_description
1 polymer ?
#
loop_
_entity_poly.entity_id
_entity_poly.type
_entity_poly.pdbx_seq_one_letter_code
_entity_poly.pdbx_strand_id
1 'polypeptide(L)'
;EAAPLHAEADDVFAQALRVAPGDYDALCDRAAALIAWAAITDDLDESDALLDRAETVCRAALTIAPTETYTLACIAALRGRTEDCREALEAAALAATLPPPEHLAGDEDLAAVRGEPWFRALLGPRPTAGAH
;
A
#
# COMPACT_ATOMS: atom_id res chain seq x y z
N GLU A 1 5.97 -24.00 -3.61
CA GLU A 1 4.57 -24.34 -3.98
C GLU A 1 3.56 -23.23 -3.62
N ALA A 2 3.97 -21.95 -3.52
CA ALA A 2 3.08 -20.85 -3.14
C ALA A 2 2.35 -20.19 -4.32
N ALA A 3 3.00 -20.11 -5.49
CA ALA A 3 2.44 -19.50 -6.69
C ALA A 3 1.00 -19.94 -7.07
N PRO A 4 0.62 -21.24 -7.03
CA PRO A 4 -0.74 -21.64 -7.37
C PRO A 4 -1.78 -21.12 -6.36
N LEU A 5 -1.43 -21.00 -5.08
CA LEU A 5 -2.35 -20.53 -4.04
C LEU A 5 -2.58 -19.01 -4.14
N HIS A 6 -1.54 -18.23 -4.46
CA HIS A 6 -1.68 -16.78 -4.66
C HIS A 6 -2.48 -16.44 -5.92
N ALA A 7 -2.29 -17.21 -7.00
CA ALA A 7 -3.07 -17.08 -8.22
C ALA A 7 -4.57 -17.34 -7.95
N GLU A 8 -4.89 -18.41 -7.21
CA GLU A 8 -6.28 -18.72 -6.82
C GLU A 8 -6.87 -17.62 -5.92
N ALA A 9 -6.11 -17.11 -4.95
CA ALA A 9 -6.55 -16.03 -4.08
C ALA A 9 -6.88 -14.76 -4.88
N ASP A 10 -6.02 -14.34 -5.81
CA ASP A 10 -6.32 -13.18 -6.67
C ASP A 10 -7.58 -13.39 -7.52
N ASP A 11 -7.79 -14.60 -8.03
CA ASP A 11 -8.97 -14.93 -8.84
C ASP A 11 -10.27 -14.88 -8.00
N VAL A 12 -10.20 -15.28 -6.73
CA VAL A 12 -11.33 -15.17 -5.78
C VAL A 12 -11.63 -13.70 -5.49
N PHE A 13 -10.63 -12.87 -5.19
CA PHE A 13 -10.83 -11.44 -5.00
C PHE A 13 -11.37 -10.77 -6.27
N ALA A 14 -10.86 -11.13 -7.45
CA ALA A 14 -11.35 -10.63 -8.73
C ALA A 14 -12.82 -11.00 -8.98
N GLN A 15 -13.25 -12.19 -8.55
CA GLN A 15 -14.65 -12.60 -8.60
C GLN A 15 -15.52 -11.80 -7.64
N ALA A 16 -15.08 -11.62 -6.39
CA ALA A 16 -15.81 -10.81 -5.40
C ALA A 16 -16.03 -9.37 -5.90
N LEU A 17 -14.99 -8.74 -6.44
CA LEU A 17 -15.04 -7.37 -6.96
C LEU A 17 -15.87 -7.23 -8.24
N ARG A 18 -16.12 -8.32 -8.99
CA ARG A 18 -17.10 -8.28 -10.09
C ARG A 18 -18.53 -8.17 -9.59
N VAL A 19 -18.82 -8.69 -8.40
CA VAL A 19 -20.15 -8.62 -7.77
C VAL A 19 -20.30 -7.29 -7.02
N ALA A 20 -19.25 -6.85 -6.32
CA ALA A 20 -19.22 -5.61 -5.54
C ALA A 20 -17.97 -4.78 -5.88
N PRO A 21 -17.98 -4.02 -7.00
CA PRO A 21 -16.80 -3.29 -7.46
C PRO A 21 -16.40 -2.12 -6.56
N GLY A 22 -17.30 -1.68 -5.67
CA GLY A 22 -17.07 -0.62 -4.70
C GLY A 22 -16.77 -1.13 -3.28
N ASP A 23 -16.48 -2.42 -3.12
CA ASP A 23 -16.10 -2.97 -1.82
C ASP A 23 -14.65 -2.56 -1.50
N TYR A 24 -14.53 -1.53 -0.67
CA TYR A 24 -13.23 -0.95 -0.30
C TYR A 24 -12.32 -1.97 0.40
N ASP A 25 -12.86 -2.74 1.34
CA ASP A 25 -12.08 -3.72 2.11
C ASP A 25 -11.54 -4.81 1.18
N ALA A 26 -12.38 -5.32 0.27
CA ALA A 26 -11.95 -6.31 -0.73
C ALA A 26 -10.90 -5.77 -1.71
N LEU A 27 -10.93 -4.48 -2.04
CA LEU A 27 -9.90 -3.85 -2.86
C LEU A 27 -8.57 -3.74 -2.10
N CYS A 28 -8.60 -3.29 -0.84
CA CYS A 28 -7.43 -3.19 0.01
C CYS A 28 -6.79 -4.56 0.27
N ASP A 29 -7.58 -5.57 0.61
CA ASP A 29 -7.12 -6.93 0.86
C ASP A 29 -6.47 -7.54 -0.39
N ARG A 30 -7.06 -7.33 -1.57
CA ARG A 30 -6.50 -7.78 -2.84
C ARG A 30 -5.16 -7.08 -3.15
N ALA A 31 -5.08 -5.77 -2.95
CA ALA A 31 -3.83 -5.03 -3.16
C ALA A 31 -2.72 -5.52 -2.22
N ALA A 32 -3.03 -5.73 -0.94
CA ALA A 32 -2.09 -6.28 0.03
C ALA A 32 -1.63 -7.71 -0.32
N ALA A 33 -2.55 -8.57 -0.78
CA ALA A 33 -2.23 -9.92 -1.22
C ALA A 33 -1.29 -9.93 -2.45
N LEU A 34 -1.49 -9.00 -3.40
CA LEU A 34 -0.64 -8.85 -4.58
C LEU A 34 0.76 -8.34 -4.20
N ILE A 35 0.86 -7.39 -3.26
CA ILE A 35 2.15 -6.90 -2.72
C ILE A 35 2.91 -8.06 -2.05
N ALA A 36 2.24 -8.81 -1.17
CA ALA A 36 2.84 -9.94 -0.48
C ALA A 36 3.31 -11.04 -1.46
N TRP A 37 2.56 -11.27 -2.54
CA TRP A 37 2.97 -12.17 -3.61
C TRP A 37 4.20 -11.63 -4.35
N ALA A 38 4.20 -10.35 -4.74
CA ALA A 38 5.33 -9.73 -5.42
C ALA A 38 6.64 -9.84 -4.61
N ALA A 39 6.56 -9.74 -3.28
CA ALA A 39 7.70 -9.81 -2.36
C ALA A 39 8.36 -11.21 -2.27
N ILE A 40 7.61 -12.28 -2.55
CA ILE A 40 8.11 -13.66 -2.48
C ILE A 40 8.39 -14.28 -3.86
N THR A 41 8.10 -13.55 -4.94
CA THR A 41 8.33 -13.98 -6.31
C THR A 41 9.79 -13.71 -6.69
N ASP A 42 10.50 -14.76 -7.13
CA ASP A 42 11.92 -14.65 -7.52
C ASP A 42 12.12 -13.99 -8.91
N ASP A 43 11.09 -14.03 -9.76
CA ASP A 43 11.10 -13.42 -11.10
C ASP A 43 10.75 -11.92 -11.00
N LEU A 44 11.70 -11.07 -11.38
CA LEU A 44 11.55 -9.61 -11.27
C LEU A 44 10.47 -9.05 -12.22
N ASP A 45 10.29 -9.65 -13.39
CA ASP A 45 9.26 -9.20 -14.35
C ASP A 45 7.87 -9.58 -13.83
N GLU A 46 7.73 -10.77 -13.24
CA GLU A 46 6.48 -11.19 -12.59
C GLU A 46 6.20 -10.34 -11.34
N SER A 47 7.23 -10.05 -10.53
CA SER A 47 7.12 -9.17 -9.36
C SER A 47 6.63 -7.76 -9.75
N ASP A 48 7.22 -7.15 -10.79
CA ASP A 48 6.78 -5.83 -11.27
C ASP A 48 5.34 -5.87 -11.82
N ALA A 49 4.98 -6.92 -12.56
CA ALA A 49 3.61 -7.10 -13.06
C ALA A 49 2.57 -7.27 -11.93
N LEU A 50 2.96 -7.90 -10.82
CA LEU A 50 2.12 -8.01 -9.62
C LEU A 50 1.96 -6.64 -8.94
N LEU A 51 3.02 -5.83 -8.86
CA LEU A 51 2.96 -4.47 -8.33
C LEU A 51 2.12 -3.54 -9.21
N ASP A 52 2.17 -3.67 -10.55
CA ASP A 52 1.27 -2.95 -11.47
C ASP A 52 -0.21 -3.27 -11.21
N ARG A 53 -0.51 -4.56 -10.97
CA ARG A 53 -1.87 -5.00 -10.61
C ARG A 53 -2.28 -4.46 -9.25
N ALA A 54 -1.40 -4.52 -8.25
CA ALA A 54 -1.65 -3.96 -6.92
C ALA A 54 -1.94 -2.46 -6.99
N GLU A 55 -1.17 -1.72 -7.79
CA GLU A 55 -1.38 -0.28 -7.99
C GLU A 55 -2.73 0.01 -8.64
N THR A 56 -3.12 -0.77 -9.65
CA THR A 56 -4.42 -0.63 -10.31
C THR A 56 -5.57 -0.83 -9.33
N VAL A 57 -5.50 -1.88 -8.51
CA VAL A 57 -6.51 -2.19 -7.49
C VAL A 57 -6.54 -1.11 -6.39
N CYS A 58 -5.37 -0.67 -5.92
CA CYS A 58 -5.26 0.39 -4.93
C CYS A 58 -5.83 1.71 -5.44
N ARG A 59 -5.58 2.07 -6.71
CA ARG A 59 -6.17 3.27 -7.33
C ARG A 59 -7.68 3.19 -7.42
N ALA A 60 -8.26 2.01 -7.63
CA ALA A 60 -9.70 1.82 -7.54
C ALA A 60 -10.21 2.06 -6.11
N ALA A 61 -9.52 1.56 -5.08
CA ALA A 61 -9.85 1.83 -3.68
C ALA A 61 -9.82 3.33 -3.34
N LEU A 62 -8.82 4.06 -3.87
CA LEU A 62 -8.69 5.51 -3.68
C LEU A 62 -9.80 6.32 -4.36
N THR A 63 -10.53 5.75 -5.32
CA THR A 63 -11.75 6.43 -5.84
C THR A 63 -12.88 6.46 -4.81
N ILE A 64 -12.86 5.55 -3.84
CA ILE A 64 -13.84 5.41 -2.76
C ILE A 64 -13.36 6.17 -1.52
N ALA A 65 -12.08 5.98 -1.16
CA ALA A 65 -11.44 6.61 -0.01
C ALA A 65 -10.14 7.32 -0.44
N PRO A 66 -10.22 8.56 -0.97
CA PRO A 66 -9.08 9.25 -1.58
C PRO A 66 -7.96 9.63 -0.59
N THR A 67 -8.23 9.58 0.70
CA THR A 67 -7.30 9.91 1.78
C THR A 67 -6.56 8.69 2.33
N GLU A 68 -6.92 7.47 1.93
CA GLU A 68 -6.33 6.21 2.39
C GLU A 68 -5.11 5.84 1.53
N THR A 69 -4.15 6.76 1.44
CA THR A 69 -3.00 6.66 0.52
C THR A 69 -1.85 5.79 1.03
N TYR A 70 -2.00 5.14 2.18
CA TYR A 70 -0.97 4.32 2.79
C TYR A 70 -0.50 3.17 1.88
N THR A 71 -1.43 2.36 1.37
CA THR A 71 -1.09 1.25 0.47
C THR A 71 -0.41 1.73 -0.82
N LEU A 72 -0.81 2.89 -1.33
CA LEU A 72 -0.14 3.51 -2.49
C LEU A 72 1.31 3.88 -2.17
N ALA A 73 1.58 4.35 -0.94
CA ALA A 73 2.94 4.64 -0.51
C ALA A 73 3.81 3.37 -0.44
N CYS A 74 3.28 2.26 0.10
CA CYS A 74 3.97 0.97 0.12
C CYS A 74 4.36 0.53 -1.30
N ILE A 75 3.42 0.59 -2.25
CA ILE A 75 3.69 0.25 -3.66
C ILE A 75 4.72 1.21 -4.28
N ALA A 76 4.66 2.50 -3.98
CA ALA A 76 5.65 3.47 -4.46
C ALA A 76 7.05 3.17 -3.91
N ALA A 77 7.18 2.84 -2.63
CA ALA A 77 8.44 2.48 -2.00
C ALA A 77 9.04 1.20 -2.62
N LEU A 78 8.23 0.15 -2.80
CA LEU A 78 8.64 -1.11 -3.44
C LEU A 78 9.12 -0.91 -4.88
N ARG A 79 8.56 0.07 -5.60
CA ARG A 79 8.98 0.44 -6.97
C ARG A 79 10.11 1.47 -7.01
N GLY A 80 10.69 1.84 -5.87
CA GLY A 80 11.77 2.83 -5.78
C GLY A 80 11.35 4.26 -6.10
N ARG A 81 10.04 4.55 -6.08
CA ARG A 81 9.47 5.90 -6.30
C ARG A 81 9.41 6.66 -4.99
N THR A 82 10.57 7.08 -4.49
CA THR A 82 10.73 7.72 -3.17
C THR A 82 9.85 8.96 -2.98
N GLU A 83 9.84 9.88 -3.95
CA GLU A 83 9.00 11.07 -3.91
C GLU A 83 7.50 10.73 -3.87
N ASP A 84 7.02 9.83 -4.74
CA ASP A 84 5.62 9.41 -4.76
C ASP A 84 5.22 8.76 -3.43
N CYS A 85 6.11 7.96 -2.83
CA CYS A 85 5.91 7.37 -1.51
C CYS A 85 5.78 8.45 -0.44
N ARG A 86 6.67 9.43 -0.44
CA ARG A 86 6.64 10.55 0.49
C ARG A 86 5.33 11.33 0.39
N GLU A 87 4.92 11.73 -0.81
CA GLU A 87 3.69 12.48 -1.03
C GLU A 87 2.46 11.71 -0.55
N ALA A 88 2.42 10.39 -0.82
CA ALA A 88 1.34 9.53 -0.36
C ALA A 88 1.30 9.40 1.17
N LEU A 89 2.45 9.28 1.86
CA LEU A 89 2.50 9.23 3.33
C LEU A 89 2.13 10.57 3.96
N GLU A 90 2.58 11.70 3.39
CA GLU A 90 2.22 13.03 3.86
C GLU A 90 0.72 13.30 3.70
N ALA A 91 0.11 12.86 2.60
CA ALA A 91 -1.34 12.94 2.39
C ALA A 91 -2.14 12.12 3.42
N ALA A 92 -1.72 10.88 3.68
CA ALA A 92 -2.33 10.05 4.73
C ALA A 92 -2.13 10.65 6.14
N ALA A 93 -0.98 11.28 6.38
CA ALA A 93 -0.69 11.94 7.65
C ALA A 93 -1.64 13.11 7.89
N LEU A 94 -1.84 13.95 6.87
CA LEU A 94 -2.73 15.11 6.91
C LEU A 94 -4.19 14.69 7.14
N ALA A 95 -4.60 13.56 6.55
CA ALA A 95 -5.95 13.02 6.72
C ALA A 95 -6.14 12.18 8.00
N ALA A 96 -5.08 12.01 8.80
CA ALA A 96 -5.06 11.15 10.00
C ALA A 96 -5.43 9.67 9.72
N THR A 97 -5.16 9.19 8.51
CA THR A 97 -5.40 7.81 8.05
C THR A 97 -4.15 6.94 8.14
N LEU A 98 -3.00 7.51 8.48
CA LEU A 98 -1.78 6.73 8.71
C LEU A 98 -1.97 5.69 9.82
N PRO A 99 -1.42 4.47 9.64
CA PRO A 99 -1.32 3.50 10.71
C PRO A 99 -0.48 4.03 11.90
N PRO A 100 -0.51 3.33 13.05
CA PRO A 100 0.30 3.71 14.20
C PRO A 100 1.81 3.73 13.87
N PRO A 101 2.61 4.60 14.50
CA PRO A 101 4.05 4.69 14.24
C PRO A 101 4.81 3.37 14.37
N GLU A 102 4.39 2.49 15.28
CA GLU A 102 4.95 1.15 15.45
C GLU A 102 4.77 0.26 14.22
N HIS A 103 3.65 0.41 13.51
CA HIS A 103 3.38 -0.30 12.27
C HIS A 103 4.21 0.28 11.13
N LEU A 104 4.25 1.61 10.97
CA LEU A 104 5.08 2.26 9.94
C LEU A 104 6.57 1.94 10.10
N ALA A 105 7.07 1.93 11.34
CA ALA A 105 8.48 1.68 11.61
C ALA A 105 8.91 0.24 11.28
N GLY A 106 7.99 -0.72 11.42
CA GLY A 106 8.21 -2.13 11.14
C GLY A 106 7.77 -2.59 9.75
N ASP A 107 7.17 -1.72 8.93
CA ASP A 107 6.71 -2.08 7.60
C ASP A 107 7.91 -2.28 6.66
N GLU A 108 8.04 -3.50 6.14
CA GLU A 108 9.11 -3.90 5.23
C GLU A 108 8.94 -3.32 3.82
N ASP A 109 7.71 -2.99 3.41
CA ASP A 109 7.45 -2.33 2.13
C ASP A 109 8.06 -0.91 2.11
N LEU A 110 8.18 -0.29 3.29
CA LEU A 110 8.76 1.04 3.49
C LEU A 110 10.25 0.99 3.84
N ALA A 111 10.89 -0.19 3.79
CA ALA A 111 12.30 -0.34 4.15
C ALA A 111 13.23 0.58 3.33
N ALA A 112 12.92 0.80 2.05
CA ALA A 112 13.69 1.66 1.16
C ALA A 112 13.71 3.14 1.60
N VAL A 113 12.65 3.62 2.27
CA VAL A 113 12.52 5.01 2.72
C VAL A 113 12.76 5.20 4.21
N ARG A 114 12.92 4.11 4.98
CA ARG A 114 13.12 4.12 6.44
C ARG A 114 14.32 4.97 6.89
N GLY A 115 15.33 5.08 6.03
CA GLY A 115 16.54 5.89 6.27
C GLY A 115 16.34 7.39 6.11
N GLU A 116 15.25 7.82 5.46
CA GLU A 116 15.06 9.19 5.04
C GLU A 116 14.72 10.13 6.22
N PRO A 117 15.24 11.37 6.23
CA PRO A 117 14.93 12.34 7.28
C PRO A 117 13.43 12.65 7.39
N TRP A 118 12.74 12.73 6.24
CA TRP A 118 11.30 13.00 6.19
C TRP A 118 10.47 11.83 6.76
N PHE A 119 10.90 10.59 6.52
CA PHE A 119 10.21 9.41 7.06
C PHE A 119 10.35 9.33 8.58
N ARG A 120 11.54 9.62 9.10
CA ARG A 120 11.77 9.71 10.56
C ARG A 120 10.96 10.82 11.22
N ALA A 121 10.74 11.93 10.52
CA ALA A 121 9.88 13.00 11.01
C ALA A 121 8.41 12.56 11.10
N LEU A 122 7.92 11.73 10.16
CA LEU A 122 6.58 11.14 10.20
C LEU A 122 6.36 10.19 11.39
N LEU A 123 7.39 9.47 11.81
CA LEU A 123 7.34 8.59 13.00
C LEU A 123 7.39 9.35 14.33
N GLY A 124 7.77 10.63 14.29
CA GLY A 124 7.80 11.49 15.47
C GLY A 124 6.40 11.84 15.96
N PRO A 125 6.28 12.55 17.11
CA PRO A 125 5.00 13.06 17.58
C PRO A 125 4.39 13.96 16.49
N ARG A 126 3.30 13.48 15.87
CA ARG A 126 2.51 14.26 14.91
C ARG A 126 2.06 15.54 15.62
N PRO A 127 2.27 16.73 15.05
CA PRO A 127 1.70 17.94 15.62
C PRO A 127 0.19 17.71 15.68
N THR A 128 -0.36 17.65 16.89
CA THR A 128 -1.81 17.65 17.09
C THR A 128 -2.34 18.87 16.35
N ALA A 129 -3.18 18.65 15.34
CA ALA A 129 -3.90 19.74 14.69
C ALA A 129 -4.51 20.59 15.82
N GLY A 130 -4.07 21.84 15.89
CA GLY A 130 -4.32 22.70 17.03
C GLY A 130 -5.80 22.76 17.36
N ALA A 131 -6.10 22.62 18.65
CA ALA A 131 -7.31 23.15 19.22
C ALA A 131 -7.42 24.64 18.83
N HIS A 132 -8.37 24.95 17.97
CA HIS A 132 -8.89 26.29 17.77
C HIS A 132 -10.39 26.28 18.09
#